data_AF-A0A521ZEV4-F1
#
_entry.id   AF-A0A521ZEV4-F1
#
_cell.length_a   1.000
_cell.length_b   1.000
_cell.length_c   1.000
_cell.angle_alpha   90.00
_cell.angle_beta   90.00
_cell.angle_gamma   90.00
#
_symmetry.space_group_name_H-M   'P 1'
#
loop_
_entity.id
_entity.type
_entity.pdbx_description
1 polymer ?
#
loop_
_entity_poly.entity_id
_entity_poly.type
_entity_poly.pdbx_seq_one_letter_code
_entity_poly.pdbx_strand_id
1 'polypeptide(L)'
;MLVSDSSAQPNSHGRSAWLMALLFTLVFLSLQWIWNTAKGSAFEYVVIDKATVGTVVRIINALTPDAHATADGSSIRSPGGGINVLNGCEGTEVLFLLMAAVIAYPLTWRLRAVGLLGGTAFVFIINQARLLALFYSYRSDRALFGQLHGVIAPLALIMVTLIFFVLLIRLNDRSAQKPRLV
;
A
#
# COMPACT_ATOMS: atom_id res chain seq x y z
N MET A 1 16.50 51.58 -34.77
CA MET A 1 17.17 50.33 -34.37
C MET A 1 16.30 49.70 -33.29
N LEU A 2 15.25 48.97 -33.68
CA LEU A 2 15.24 47.53 -33.99
C LEU A 2 15.77 46.66 -32.85
N VAL A 3 14.81 46.07 -32.13
CA VAL A 3 14.71 44.65 -31.72
C VAL A 3 15.82 44.09 -30.82
N SER A 4 15.45 43.71 -29.60
CA SER A 4 15.42 42.28 -29.26
C SER A 4 14.37 42.02 -28.19
N ASP A 5 13.29 41.35 -28.58
CA ASP A 5 12.50 40.50 -27.70
C ASP A 5 13.46 39.62 -26.90
N SER A 6 13.41 39.68 -25.56
CA SER A 6 13.84 38.55 -24.75
C SER A 6 12.62 37.70 -24.51
N SER A 7 12.41 36.82 -25.49
CA SER A 7 11.56 35.64 -25.48
C SER A 7 11.19 35.12 -24.09
N ALA A 8 9.89 34.85 -23.97
CA ALA A 8 9.31 33.89 -23.05
C ALA A 8 10.27 32.74 -22.70
N GLN A 9 10.35 32.40 -21.41
CA GLN A 9 10.76 31.06 -21.01
C GLN A 9 9.49 30.22 -20.81
N PRO A 10 8.98 29.53 -21.86
CA PRO A 10 7.93 28.56 -21.67
C PRO A 10 8.49 27.31 -21.00
N ASN A 11 8.03 27.10 -19.77
CA ASN A 11 7.61 25.80 -19.24
C ASN A 11 8.75 24.79 -18.99
N SER A 12 9.22 24.70 -17.74
CA SER A 12 9.70 23.41 -17.24
C SER A 12 8.51 22.45 -17.29
N HIS A 13 8.49 21.54 -18.27
CA HIS A 13 7.40 20.58 -18.50
C HIS A 13 7.40 19.47 -17.42
N GLY A 14 7.38 19.84 -16.14
CA GLY A 14 6.84 18.98 -15.10
C GLY A 14 5.32 18.97 -15.24
N ARG A 15 4.67 17.80 -15.09
CA ARG A 15 3.20 17.75 -14.98
C ARG A 15 2.76 18.78 -13.94
N SER A 16 1.73 19.57 -14.24
CA SER A 16 1.19 20.51 -13.26
C SER A 16 0.71 19.77 -12.00
N ALA A 17 0.86 20.39 -10.83
CA ALA A 17 0.43 19.78 -9.57
C ALA A 17 -1.05 19.38 -9.59
N TRP A 18 -1.88 20.21 -10.23
CA TRP A 18 -3.30 19.93 -10.46
C TRP A 18 -3.53 18.70 -11.34
N LEU A 19 -2.77 18.54 -12.43
CA LEU A 19 -2.86 17.35 -13.25
C LEU A 19 -2.45 16.10 -12.48
N MET A 20 -1.41 16.17 -11.65
CA MET A 20 -1.00 15.05 -10.80
C MET A 20 -2.07 14.71 -9.76
N ALA A 21 -2.66 15.71 -9.11
CA ALA A 21 -3.75 15.50 -8.17
C ALA A 21 -4.99 14.87 -8.83
N LEU A 22 -5.34 15.31 -10.05
CA LEU A 22 -6.43 14.74 -10.84
C LEU A 22 -6.12 13.28 -11.21
N LEU A 23 -4.93 13.00 -11.76
CA LEU A 23 -4.52 11.64 -12.11
C LEU A 23 -4.52 10.72 -10.90
N PHE A 24 -3.97 11.17 -9.77
CA PHE A 24 -3.99 10.45 -8.50
C PHE A 24 -5.42 10.08 -8.12
N THR A 25 -6.31 11.08 -8.10
CA THR A 25 -7.70 10.89 -7.69
C THR A 25 -8.43 9.93 -8.62
N LEU A 26 -8.29 10.09 -9.94
CA LEU A 26 -8.91 9.21 -10.92
C LEU A 26 -8.41 7.78 -10.80
N VAL A 27 -7.10 7.56 -10.67
CA VAL A 27 -6.53 6.22 -10.52
C VAL A 27 -6.99 5.59 -9.20
N PHE A 28 -6.93 6.32 -8.10
CA PHE A 28 -7.37 5.83 -6.80
C PHE A 28 -8.85 5.42 -6.81
N LEU A 29 -9.73 6.28 -7.32
CA LEU A 29 -11.16 5.99 -7.42
C LEU A 29 -11.44 4.83 -8.37
N SER A 30 -10.69 4.72 -9.46
CA SER A 30 -10.82 3.61 -10.40
C SER A 30 -10.42 2.28 -9.75
N LEU A 31 -9.30 2.24 -9.03
CA LEU A 31 -8.85 1.05 -8.29
C LEU A 31 -9.84 0.66 -7.20
N GLN A 32 -10.36 1.64 -6.45
CA GLN A 32 -11.38 1.42 -5.44
C GLN A 32 -12.68 0.88 -6.03
N TRP A 33 -13.14 1.45 -7.14
CA TRP A 33 -14.33 0.99 -7.83
C TRP A 33 -14.17 -0.44 -8.35
N ILE A 34 -13.06 -0.73 -9.04
CA ILE A 34 -12.74 -2.08 -9.52
C ILE A 34 -12.70 -3.08 -8.36
N TRP A 35 -12.02 -2.73 -7.26
CA TRP A 35 -11.94 -3.58 -6.08
C TRP A 35 -13.32 -3.85 -5.50
N ASN A 36 -14.12 -2.80 -5.30
CA ASN A 36 -15.45 -2.92 -4.73
C ASN A 36 -16.40 -3.75 -5.60
N THR A 37 -16.28 -3.67 -6.93
CA THR A 37 -17.04 -4.54 -7.86
C THR A 37 -16.49 -5.97 -7.90
N ALA A 38 -15.20 -6.15 -7.65
CA ALA A 38 -14.56 -7.47 -7.56
C ALA A 38 -14.76 -8.17 -6.20
N LYS A 39 -15.27 -7.48 -5.18
CA LYS A 39 -15.67 -8.09 -3.90
C LYS A 39 -16.75 -9.15 -4.15
N GLY A 40 -16.55 -10.34 -3.62
CA GLY A 40 -17.34 -11.55 -3.84
C GLY A 40 -16.84 -12.43 -4.99
N SER A 41 -15.79 -12.04 -5.72
CA SER A 41 -15.26 -12.81 -6.85
C SER A 41 -14.12 -13.76 -6.46
N ALA A 42 -13.78 -14.71 -7.33
CA ALA A 42 -12.64 -15.61 -7.15
C ALA A 42 -11.29 -14.89 -6.94
N PHE A 43 -11.17 -13.63 -7.40
CA PHE A 43 -9.97 -12.82 -7.22
C PHE A 43 -9.78 -12.41 -5.75
N GLU A 44 -10.86 -12.03 -5.07
CA GLU A 44 -10.84 -11.72 -3.63
C GLU A 44 -10.45 -12.95 -2.82
N TYR A 45 -10.99 -14.12 -3.17
CA TYR A 45 -10.64 -15.40 -2.54
C TYR A 45 -9.15 -15.73 -2.69
N VAL A 46 -8.53 -15.45 -3.83
CA VAL A 46 -7.10 -15.72 -4.00
C VAL A 46 -6.23 -14.71 -3.24
N VAL A 47 -6.55 -13.42 -3.31
CA VAL A 47 -5.71 -12.35 -2.73
C VAL A 47 -5.86 -12.26 -1.21
N ILE A 48 -7.09 -12.33 -0.69
CA ILE A 48 -7.36 -12.17 0.75
C ILE A 48 -7.26 -13.51 1.47
N ASP A 49 -8.05 -14.51 1.07
CA ASP A 49 -8.13 -15.79 1.79
C ASP A 49 -6.81 -16.59 1.66
N LYS A 50 -6.29 -16.78 0.45
CA LYS A 50 -5.07 -17.58 0.30
C LYS A 50 -3.77 -16.83 0.57
N ALA A 51 -3.58 -15.66 -0.06
CA ALA A 51 -2.29 -14.98 0.05
C ALA A 51 -2.14 -14.28 1.41
N THR A 52 -3.14 -13.56 1.87
CA THR A 52 -3.05 -12.77 3.11
C THR A 52 -3.29 -13.65 4.35
N VAL A 53 -4.51 -14.18 4.50
CA VAL A 53 -4.93 -14.97 5.68
C VAL A 53 -4.11 -16.25 5.80
N GLY A 54 -3.98 -17.01 4.70
CA GLY A 54 -3.18 -18.24 4.68
C GLY A 54 -1.72 -18.03 5.10
N THR A 55 -1.09 -16.92 4.68
CA THR A 55 0.28 -16.60 5.10
C THR A 55 0.35 -16.26 6.58
N VAL A 56 -0.59 -15.46 7.11
CA VAL A 56 -0.61 -15.15 8.55
C VAL A 56 -0.81 -16.42 9.38
N VAL A 57 -1.74 -17.29 9.00
CA VAL A 57 -2.01 -18.54 9.71
C VAL A 57 -0.78 -19.44 9.77
N ARG A 58 -0.04 -19.56 8.65
CA ARG A 58 1.23 -20.31 8.63
C ARG A 58 2.25 -19.71 9.58
N ILE A 59 2.38 -18.39 9.61
CA ILE A 59 3.31 -17.70 10.53
C ILE A 59 2.88 -17.91 11.99
N ILE A 60 1.58 -17.79 12.31
CA ILE A 60 1.07 -18.03 13.67
C ILE A 60 1.39 -19.45 14.10
N ASN A 61 1.08 -20.46 13.29
CA ASN A 61 1.32 -21.86 13.65
C ASN A 61 2.81 -22.21 13.72
N ALA A 62 3.68 -21.47 13.03
CA ALA A 62 5.13 -21.62 13.15
C ALA A 62 5.68 -20.98 14.44
N LEU A 63 5.12 -19.85 14.88
CA LEU A 63 5.57 -19.12 16.08
C LEU A 63 4.92 -19.63 17.37
N THR A 64 3.63 -19.95 17.32
CA THR A 64 2.80 -20.41 18.43
C THR A 64 1.95 -21.61 17.97
N PRO A 65 2.52 -22.82 17.91
CA PRO A 65 1.80 -24.01 17.43
C PRO A 65 0.51 -24.30 18.22
N ASP A 66 0.53 -24.04 19.53
CA ASP A 66 -0.62 -24.22 20.44
C ASP A 66 -1.76 -23.24 20.18
N ALA A 67 -1.53 -22.21 19.36
CA ALA A 67 -2.61 -21.33 18.94
C ALA A 67 -3.57 -22.04 17.98
N HIS A 68 -3.20 -23.13 17.31
CA HIS A 68 -4.09 -23.85 16.38
C HIS A 68 -4.87 -22.93 15.42
N ALA A 69 -4.16 -21.99 14.79
CA ALA A 69 -4.78 -21.03 13.89
C ALA A 69 -5.21 -21.70 12.58
N THR A 70 -6.40 -21.34 12.10
CA THR A 70 -6.98 -21.81 10.85
C THR A 70 -7.47 -20.64 10.01
N ALA A 71 -7.33 -20.77 8.71
CA ALA A 71 -7.90 -19.85 7.73
C ALA A 71 -9.33 -20.31 7.42
N ASP A 72 -10.31 -19.43 7.58
CA ASP A 72 -11.65 -19.64 7.06
C ASP A 72 -12.10 -18.42 6.26
N GLY A 73 -11.95 -18.50 4.94
CA GLY A 73 -12.17 -17.36 4.07
C GLY A 73 -11.28 -16.19 4.48
N SER A 74 -11.89 -15.03 4.61
CA SER A 74 -11.21 -13.82 5.07
C SER A 74 -10.93 -13.78 6.58
N SER A 75 -11.22 -14.84 7.35
CA SER A 75 -11.07 -14.85 8.80
C SER A 75 -9.92 -15.74 9.27
N ILE A 76 -9.17 -15.25 10.26
CA ILE A 76 -8.18 -16.02 11.03
C ILE A 76 -8.86 -16.50 12.31
N ARG A 77 -9.05 -17.81 12.46
CA ARG A 77 -9.71 -18.42 13.63
C ARG A 77 -8.74 -19.24 14.45
N SER A 78 -9.00 -19.34 15.75
CA SER A 78 -8.21 -20.12 16.70
C SER A 78 -9.01 -20.28 18.00
N PRO A 79 -8.78 -21.34 18.81
CA PRO A 79 -9.35 -21.45 20.16
C PRO A 79 -9.08 -20.19 20.98
N GLY A 80 -10.11 -19.60 21.58
CA GLY A 80 -10.03 -18.29 22.25
C GLY A 80 -10.35 -17.07 21.35
N GLY A 81 -10.73 -17.31 20.09
CA GLY A 81 -11.32 -16.32 19.18
C GLY A 81 -10.43 -15.95 17.99
N GLY A 82 -10.92 -15.04 17.14
CA GLY A 82 -10.31 -14.76 15.85
C GLY A 82 -10.59 -13.35 15.34
N ILE A 83 -9.92 -13.00 14.25
CA ILE A 83 -10.07 -11.70 13.57
C ILE A 83 -10.58 -11.91 12.14
N ASN A 84 -11.45 -11.03 11.67
CA ASN A 84 -11.93 -11.02 10.29
C ASN A 84 -11.20 -9.93 9.50
N VAL A 85 -10.51 -10.32 8.43
CA VAL A 85 -9.70 -9.42 7.60
C VAL A 85 -10.56 -8.51 6.71
N LEU A 86 -11.78 -8.92 6.37
CA LEU A 86 -12.70 -8.16 5.51
C LEU A 86 -13.21 -6.85 6.15
N ASN A 87 -13.11 -6.73 7.47
CA ASN A 87 -13.58 -5.56 8.22
C ASN A 87 -12.49 -4.47 8.31
N GLY A 88 -11.94 -4.05 7.17
CA GLY A 88 -10.93 -2.97 7.13
C GLY A 88 -9.52 -3.39 7.54
N CYS A 89 -9.18 -4.69 7.43
CA CYS A 89 -7.82 -5.17 7.66
C CYS A 89 -7.08 -5.63 6.40
N GLU A 90 -7.67 -5.44 5.22
CA GLU A 90 -7.13 -5.89 3.94
C GLU A 90 -5.83 -5.16 3.55
N GLY A 91 -5.66 -3.90 3.97
CA GLY A 91 -4.51 -3.07 3.58
C GLY A 91 -4.53 -2.63 2.11
N THR A 92 -5.61 -2.92 1.40
CA THR A 92 -5.83 -2.64 -0.02
C THR A 92 -5.96 -1.14 -0.28
N GLU A 93 -6.55 -0.40 0.65
CA GLU A 93 -6.67 1.06 0.53
C GLU A 93 -5.29 1.73 0.49
N VAL A 94 -4.38 1.30 1.37
CA VAL A 94 -3.02 1.85 1.42
C VAL A 94 -2.22 1.47 0.17
N LEU A 95 -2.42 0.25 -0.33
CA LEU A 95 -1.83 -0.19 -1.58
C LEU A 95 -2.31 0.67 -2.77
N PHE A 96 -3.61 0.94 -2.86
CA PHE A 96 -4.18 1.77 -3.93
C PHE A 96 -3.73 3.23 -3.83
N LEU A 97 -3.61 3.77 -2.62
CA LEU A 97 -3.00 5.09 -2.41
C LEU A 97 -1.57 5.13 -2.95
N LEU A 98 -0.75 4.12 -2.66
CA LEU A 98 0.62 4.04 -3.18
C LEU A 98 0.65 3.92 -4.71
N MET A 99 -0.14 3.03 -5.30
CA MET A 99 -0.21 2.84 -6.75
C MET A 99 -0.64 4.14 -7.46
N ALA A 100 -1.67 4.80 -6.96
CA ALA A 100 -2.14 6.08 -7.48
C ALA A 100 -1.04 7.15 -7.41
N ALA A 101 -0.31 7.24 -6.30
CA ALA A 101 0.80 8.19 -6.14
C ALA A 101 1.94 7.92 -7.13
N VAL A 102 2.34 6.65 -7.28
CA VAL A 102 3.40 6.21 -8.20
C VAL A 102 3.03 6.45 -9.67
N ILE A 103 1.76 6.30 -10.04
CA ILE A 103 1.26 6.52 -11.42
C ILE A 103 1.15 8.02 -11.72
N ALA A 104 0.65 8.81 -10.77
CA ALA A 104 0.48 10.25 -10.92
C ALA A 104 1.83 10.97 -11.05
N TYR A 105 2.81 10.59 -10.22
CA TYR A 105 4.12 11.23 -10.18
C TYR A 105 4.98 10.89 -11.41
N PRO A 106 5.74 11.86 -11.96
CA PRO A 106 6.61 11.66 -13.13
C PRO A 106 7.91 10.89 -12.77
N LEU A 107 7.77 9.65 -12.29
CA LEU A 107 8.90 8.75 -12.05
C LEU A 107 9.46 8.20 -13.38
N THR A 108 10.78 7.96 -13.41
CA THR A 108 11.39 7.11 -14.43
C THR A 108 10.74 5.73 -14.44
N TRP A 109 10.67 5.08 -15.60
CA TRP A 109 9.99 3.78 -15.74
C TRP A 109 10.53 2.71 -14.79
N ARG A 110 11.85 2.71 -14.52
CA ARG A 110 12.50 1.79 -13.58
C ARG A 110 11.96 1.97 -12.17
N LEU A 111 11.95 3.21 -11.67
CA LEU A 111 11.45 3.51 -10.33
C LEU A 111 9.93 3.37 -10.25
N ARG A 112 9.20 3.59 -11.34
CA ARG A 112 7.77 3.28 -11.42
C ARG A 112 7.53 1.79 -11.25
N ALA A 113 8.29 0.93 -11.93
CA ALA A 113 8.18 -0.53 -11.77
C ALA A 113 8.54 -0.98 -10.35
N VAL A 114 9.60 -0.42 -9.76
CA VAL A 114 9.96 -0.67 -8.34
C VAL A 114 8.86 -0.18 -7.40
N GLY A 115 8.26 0.98 -7.65
CA GLY A 115 7.19 1.52 -6.83
C GLY A 115 5.90 0.70 -6.92
N LEU A 116 5.56 0.17 -8.10
CA LEU A 116 4.38 -0.69 -8.25
C LEU A 116 4.63 -2.08 -7.68
N LEU A 117 5.66 -2.80 -8.15
CA LEU A 117 5.90 -4.19 -7.75
C LEU A 117 6.51 -4.29 -6.35
N GLY A 118 7.59 -3.54 -6.12
CA GLY A 118 8.26 -3.48 -4.82
C GLY A 118 7.38 -2.84 -3.75
N GLY A 119 6.63 -1.79 -4.10
CA GLY A 119 5.65 -1.19 -3.21
C GLY A 119 4.51 -2.14 -2.82
N THR A 120 4.01 -2.94 -3.78
CA THR A 120 3.01 -3.98 -3.49
C THR A 120 3.54 -5.01 -2.51
N ALA A 121 4.74 -5.54 -2.75
CA ALA A 121 5.38 -6.49 -1.84
C ALA A 121 5.63 -5.88 -0.45
N PHE A 122 6.08 -4.62 -0.42
CA PHE A 122 6.34 -3.89 0.82
C PHE A 122 5.06 -3.73 1.66
N VAL A 123 3.98 -3.19 1.07
CA VAL A 123 2.69 -3.02 1.77
C VAL A 123 2.15 -4.36 2.24
N PHE A 124 2.24 -5.41 1.40
CA PHE A 124 1.84 -6.76 1.79
C PHE A 124 2.58 -7.23 3.05
N ILE A 125 3.91 -7.16 3.07
CA ILE A 125 4.73 -7.60 4.23
C ILE A 125 4.35 -6.84 5.51
N ILE A 126 4.24 -5.51 5.45
CA ILE A 126 3.86 -4.72 6.62
C ILE A 126 2.43 -5.05 7.05
N ASN A 127 1.52 -5.30 6.10
CA ASN A 127 0.16 -5.71 6.44
C ASN A 127 0.12 -7.09 7.13
N GLN A 128 0.99 -8.04 6.77
CA GLN A 128 1.12 -9.30 7.51
C GLN A 128 1.52 -9.05 8.97
N ALA A 129 2.50 -8.17 9.21
CA ALA A 129 2.91 -7.80 10.57
C ALA A 129 1.76 -7.14 11.34
N ARG A 130 0.98 -6.28 10.69
CA ARG A 130 -0.23 -5.69 11.26
C ARG A 130 -1.25 -6.75 11.66
N LEU A 131 -1.55 -7.72 10.80
CA LEU A 131 -2.49 -8.80 11.11
C LEU A 131 -2.03 -9.67 12.29
N LEU A 132 -0.72 -9.94 12.39
CA LEU A 132 -0.14 -10.64 13.54
C LEU A 132 -0.34 -9.83 14.84
N ALA A 133 -0.04 -8.53 14.82
CA ALA A 133 -0.22 -7.66 15.98
C ALA A 133 -1.70 -7.60 16.42
N LEU A 134 -2.63 -7.56 15.46
CA LEU A 134 -4.07 -7.59 15.73
C LEU A 134 -4.51 -8.96 16.30
N PHE A 135 -4.00 -10.06 15.76
CA PHE A 135 -4.34 -11.39 16.25
C PHE A 135 -3.90 -11.61 17.71
N TYR A 136 -2.67 -11.20 18.06
CA TYR A 136 -2.16 -11.37 19.42
C TYR A 136 -2.80 -10.38 20.40
N SER A 137 -2.96 -9.11 20.00
CA SER A 137 -3.65 -8.14 20.86
C SER A 137 -5.09 -8.54 21.14
N TYR A 138 -5.81 -9.09 20.16
CA TYR A 138 -7.17 -9.62 20.36
C TYR A 138 -7.22 -10.68 21.48
N ARG A 139 -6.17 -11.48 21.64
CA ARG A 139 -6.07 -12.54 22.66
C ARG A 139 -5.62 -12.02 24.02
N SER A 140 -4.73 -11.04 24.06
CA SER A 140 -4.14 -10.55 25.30
C SER A 140 -4.90 -9.37 25.91
N ASP A 141 -5.35 -8.42 25.10
CA ASP A 141 -5.94 -7.15 25.55
C ASP A 141 -6.91 -6.57 24.50
N ARG A 142 -8.20 -6.61 24.81
CA ARG A 142 -9.26 -6.10 23.93
C ARG A 142 -9.26 -4.58 23.77
N ALA A 143 -8.82 -3.83 24.78
CA ALA A 143 -8.72 -2.38 24.69
C ALA A 143 -7.58 -1.99 23.74
N LEU A 144 -6.42 -2.66 23.86
CA LEU A 144 -5.30 -2.49 22.94
C LEU A 144 -5.69 -2.87 21.51
N PHE A 145 -6.42 -3.98 21.33
CA PHE A 145 -6.94 -4.39 20.02
C PHE A 145 -7.78 -3.27 19.38
N GLY A 146 -8.70 -2.65 20.13
CA GLY A 146 -9.52 -1.54 19.62
C GLY A 146 -8.68 -0.37 19.10
N GLN A 147 -7.64 0.02 19.83
CA GLN A 147 -6.73 1.11 19.43
C GLN A 147 -5.88 0.74 18.21
N LEU A 148 -5.30 -0.47 18.21
CA LEU A 148 -4.48 -0.97 17.11
C LEU A 148 -5.30 -1.12 15.83
N HIS A 149 -6.50 -1.70 15.92
CA HIS A 149 -7.37 -1.94 14.79
C HIS A 149 -7.89 -0.65 14.15
N GLY A 150 -8.39 0.27 14.98
CA GLY A 150 -9.09 1.46 14.49
C GLY A 150 -8.18 2.62 14.07
N VAL A 151 -7.03 2.79 14.73
CA VAL A 151 -6.24 4.03 14.59
C VAL A 151 -4.76 3.74 14.37
N ILE A 152 -4.11 3.05 15.30
CA ILE A 152 -2.65 3.00 15.36
C ILE A 152 -2.07 2.23 14.17
N ALA A 153 -2.53 1.00 13.93
CA ALA A 153 -1.95 0.17 12.89
C ALA A 153 -2.26 0.67 11.46
N PRO A 154 -3.48 1.13 11.14
CA PRO A 154 -3.76 1.79 9.86
C PRO A 154 -2.90 3.02 9.61
N LEU A 155 -2.78 3.92 10.59
CA LEU A 155 -1.95 5.13 10.46
C LEU A 155 -0.47 4.80 10.31
N ALA A 156 0.03 3.83 11.08
CA ALA A 156 1.40 3.35 10.95
C ALA A 156 1.67 2.81 9.54
N LEU A 157 0.76 2.00 8.98
CA LEU A 157 0.87 1.45 7.63
C LEU A 157 0.90 2.56 6.56
N ILE A 158 0.01 3.56 6.67
CA ILE A 158 0.02 4.74 5.77
C ILE A 158 1.34 5.49 5.88
N MET A 159 1.82 5.73 7.10
CA MET A 159 3.04 6.50 7.36
C MET A 159 4.28 5.83 6.76
N VAL A 160 4.48 4.53 6.99
CA VAL A 160 5.63 3.81 6.42
C VAL A 160 5.55 3.72 4.90
N THR A 161 4.33 3.61 4.35
CA THR A 161 4.10 3.61 2.90
C THR A 161 4.40 4.97 2.28
N LEU A 162 4.03 6.06 2.96
CA LEU A 162 4.38 7.41 2.55
C LEU A 162 5.89 7.63 2.56
N ILE A 163 6.59 7.17 3.60
CA ILE A 163 8.05 7.21 3.69
C ILE A 163 8.66 6.46 2.49
N PHE A 164 8.19 5.26 2.19
CA PHE A 164 8.62 4.50 1.01
C PHE A 164 8.45 5.30 -0.29
N PHE A 165 7.30 5.95 -0.48
CA PHE A 165 7.05 6.78 -1.67
C PHE A 165 7.97 8.02 -1.74
N VAL A 166 8.19 8.70 -0.62
CA VAL A 166 9.13 9.83 -0.55
C VAL A 166 10.56 9.38 -0.89
N LEU A 167 10.97 8.19 -0.44
CA LEU A 167 12.27 7.63 -0.82
C LEU A 167 12.37 7.37 -2.33
N LEU A 168 11.31 6.88 -2.97
CA LEU A 168 11.29 6.72 -4.44
C LEU A 168 11.45 8.05 -5.17
N ILE A 169 10.78 9.11 -4.71
CA ILE A 169 10.94 10.45 -5.28
C ILE A 169 12.39 10.90 -5.15
N ARG A 170 12.98 10.78 -3.95
CA ARG A 170 14.38 11.16 -3.72
C ARG A 170 15.35 10.39 -4.61
N LEU A 171 15.11 9.11 -4.86
CA LEU A 171 15.91 8.29 -5.78
C LEU A 171 15.73 8.71 -7.24
N ASN A 172 14.53 9.16 -7.61
CA ASN A 172 14.24 9.67 -8.95
C ASN A 172 15.01 10.96 -9.23
N ASP A 173 14.98 11.91 -8.29
CA ASP A 173 15.65 13.20 -8.41
C ASP A 173 17.17 13.03 -8.53
N ARG A 174 17.75 12.10 -7.74
CA ARG A 174 19.17 11.74 -7.84
C ARG A 174 19.54 11.14 -9.19
N SER A 175 18.64 10.33 -9.76
CA SER A 175 18.87 9.71 -11.07
C SER A 175 18.81 10.73 -12.20
N ALA A 176 18.00 11.79 -12.05
CA ALA A 176 17.91 12.88 -13.01
C ALA A 176 19.16 13.80 -12.97
N GLN A 177 19.83 13.92 -11.83
CA GLN A 177 21.01 14.78 -11.66
C GLN A 177 22.35 14.15 -12.09
N LYS A 178 22.45 12.83 -12.25
CA LYS A 178 23.70 12.19 -12.67
C LYS A 178 24.05 12.61 -14.12
N PRO A 179 25.16 13.34 -14.36
CA PRO A 179 25.57 13.68 -15.72
C PRO A 179 25.88 12.38 -16.47
N ARG A 180 25.33 12.23 -17.69
CA ARG A 180 25.76 11.16 -18.60
C ARG A 180 27.19 11.48 -19.02
N LEU A 181 28.16 10.81 -18.41
CA LEU A 181 29.52 10.74 -18.93
C LEU A 181 29.41 10.05 -20.29
N VAL A 182 29.62 10.83 -21.35
CA VAL A 182 29.81 10.36 -22.73
C VAL A 182 31.27 9.96 -22.88
#